data_AF-A0A7W0K2G9-F1
#
_entry.id   AF-A0A7W0K2G9-F1
#
_cell.length_a   1.000
_cell.length_b   1.000
_cell.length_c   1.000
_cell.angle_alpha   90.00
_cell.angle_beta   90.00
_cell.angle_gamma   90.00
#
_symmetry.space_group_name_H-M   'P 1'
#
loop_
_entity.id
_entity.type
_entity.pdbx_description
1 polymer ?
#
loop_
_entity_poly.entity_id
_entity_poly.type
_entity_poly.pdbx_seq_one_letter_code
_entity_poly.pdbx_strand_id
1 'polypeptide(L)' 'MVHSGYRYALGASRLSKPIAAVNLGRTRADHLLEFKVEAAAGMTLAAALADR' A
#
# COMPACT_ATOMS: atom_id res chain seq x y z
N MET A 1 17.02 -11.12 -10.14
CA MET A 1 16.13 -10.08 -10.71
C MET A 1 15.13 -9.67 -9.63
N VAL A 2 15.07 -8.40 -9.21
CA VAL A 2 14.17 -7.97 -8.11
C VAL A 2 12.72 -7.96 -8.59
N HIS A 3 11.84 -8.70 -7.92
CA HIS A 3 10.42 -8.70 -8.23
C HIS A 3 9.77 -7.41 -7.71
N SER A 4 9.45 -6.47 -8.61
CA SER A 4 8.77 -5.23 -8.23
C SER A 4 7.37 -5.48 -7.68
N GLY A 5 7.11 -4.97 -6.47
CA GLY A 5 5.81 -5.03 -5.81
C GLY A 5 4.68 -4.32 -6.58
N TYR A 6 5.00 -3.37 -7.47
CA TYR A 6 4.02 -2.68 -8.32
C TYR A 6 3.18 -3.65 -9.17
N ARG A 7 3.75 -4.81 -9.55
CA ARG A 7 3.03 -5.84 -10.31
C ARG A 7 1.86 -6.44 -9.52
N TYR A 8 1.96 -6.53 -8.20
CA TYR A 8 0.87 -7.02 -7.37
C TYR A 8 -0.28 -6.01 -7.31
N ALA A 9 0.02 -4.70 -7.21
CA ALA A 9 -0.99 -3.65 -7.27
C ALA A 9 -1.74 -3.65 -8.61
N LEU A 10 -1.02 -3.80 -9.73
CA LEU A 10 -1.66 -3.96 -11.05
C LEU A 10 -2.56 -5.20 -11.12
N GLY A 11 -2.11 -6.33 -10.56
CA GLY A 11 -2.92 -7.55 -10.49
C GLY A 11 -4.20 -7.37 -9.66
N ALA A 12 -4.09 -6.75 -8.49
CA ALA A 12 -5.23 -6.46 -7.63
C ALA A 12 -6.25 -5.51 -8.32
N SER A 13 -5.75 -4.47 -8.99
CA SER A 13 -6.59 -3.52 -9.73
C SER A 13 -7.35 -4.20 -10.87
N ARG A 14 -6.71 -5.09 -11.63
CA ARG A 14 -7.38 -5.89 -12.68
C ARG A 14 -8.49 -6.78 -12.14
N LEU A 15 -8.34 -7.26 -10.90
CA LEU A 15 -9.35 -8.06 -10.20
C LEU A 15 -10.38 -7.20 -9.46
N SER A 16 -10.35 -5.87 -9.62
CA SER A 16 -11.21 -4.92 -8.91
C SER A 16 -11.15 -5.07 -7.39
N LYS A 17 -9.99 -5.46 -6.85
CA LYS A 17 -9.79 -5.53 -5.41
C LYS A 17 -9.45 -4.15 -4.86
N PRO A 18 -10.01 -3.73 -3.72
CA PRO A 18 -9.57 -2.54 -3.00
C PRO A 18 -8.06 -2.60 -2.73
N ILE A 19 -7.37 -1.47 -2.92
CA ILE A 19 -5.93 -1.36 -2.70
C ILE A 19 -5.67 -0.19 -1.76
N ALA A 20 -5.02 -0.49 -0.63
CA ALA A 20 -4.53 0.51 0.30
C ALA A 20 -3.00 0.44 0.42
N ALA A 21 -2.37 1.57 0.72
CA ALA A 21 -0.93 1.63 0.98
C ALA A 21 -0.60 2.42 2.26
N VAL A 22 0.50 2.03 2.90
CA VAL A 22 1.16 2.82 3.95
C VAL A 22 2.54 3.20 3.42
N ASN A 23 2.72 4.47 3.05
CA ASN A 23 3.97 4.93 2.46
C ASN A 23 4.16 6.44 2.62
N LEU A 24 5.39 6.87 2.92
CA LEU A 24 5.77 8.29 2.87
C LEU A 24 6.04 8.74 1.44
N GLY A 25 5.37 9.82 1.02
CA GLY A 25 5.56 10.38 -0.31
C GLY A 25 4.98 9.51 -1.43
N ARG A 26 5.23 9.92 -2.68
CA ARG A 26 4.55 9.38 -3.86
C ARG A 26 5.03 7.99 -4.25
N THR A 27 4.11 7.15 -4.70
CA THR A 27 4.42 5.85 -5.30
C THR A 27 3.90 5.76 -6.73
N ARG A 28 4.48 4.86 -7.52
CA ARG A 28 3.96 4.56 -8.86
C ARG A 28 2.52 4.01 -8.82
N ALA A 29 2.10 3.39 -7.72
CA ALA A 29 0.79 2.79 -7.57
C ALA A 29 -0.29 3.78 -7.11
N ASP A 30 0.04 5.04 -6.79
CA ASP A 30 -0.89 5.98 -6.15
C ASP A 30 -2.22 6.14 -6.92
N HIS A 31 -2.18 6.08 -8.26
CA HIS A 31 -3.36 6.15 -9.13
C HIS A 31 -4.28 4.91 -9.08
N LEU A 32 -3.83 3.82 -8.45
CA LEU A 32 -4.57 2.58 -8.25
C LEU A 32 -5.10 2.43 -6.82
N LEU A 33 -4.68 3.32 -5.90
CA LEU A 33 -5.04 3.22 -4.49
C LEU A 33 -6.41 3.83 -4.26
N GLU A 34 -7.23 3.14 -3.47
CA GLU A 34 -8.45 3.68 -2.92
C GLU A 34 -8.17 4.49 -1.64
N PHE A 35 -7.15 4.07 -0.88
CA PHE A 35 -6.76 4.71 0.36
C PHE A 35 -5.24 4.69 0.55
N LYS A 36 -4.68 5.74 1.15
CA LYS A 36 -3.25 5.82 1.47
C LYS A 36 -3.04 6.49 2.82
N VAL A 37 -2.28 5.81 3.68
CA VAL A 37 -1.72 6.40 4.91
C VAL A 37 -0.33 6.94 4.60
N GLU A 38 -0.19 8.26 4.66
CA GLU A 38 1.12 8.91 4.47
C GLU A 38 1.94 8.93 5.77
N ALA A 39 2.48 7.76 6.13
CA ALA A 39 3.28 7.59 7.34
C ALA A 39 4.33 6.47 7.18
N ALA A 40 5.28 6.42 8.11
CA ALA A 40 6.26 5.35 8.17
C ALA A 40 5.58 4.01 8.48
N ALA A 41 5.83 2.98 7.65
CA ALA A 41 5.16 1.68 7.76
C ALA A 41 5.37 1.01 9.12
N GLY A 42 6.60 1.04 9.67
CA GLY A 42 6.90 0.43 10.96
C GLY A 42 6.05 1.02 12.09
N MET A 43 6.00 2.35 12.22
CA MET A 43 5.19 3.03 13.24
C MET A 43 3.70 2.79 13.04
N THR A 44 3.23 2.84 11.79
CA THR A 44 1.81 2.67 11.46
C THR A 44 1.34 1.25 11.79
N LEU A 45 2.11 0.23 11.43
CA LEU A 45 1.78 -1.16 11.73
C LEU A 45 1.85 -1.45 13.23
N ALA A 46 2.82 -0.89 13.95
CA ALA A 46 2.90 -1.01 15.41
C ALA A 46 1.65 -0.42 16.08
N ALA A 47 1.22 0.77 15.68
CA ALA A 47 0.00 1.40 16.19
C ALA A 47 -1.26 0.57 15.88
N ALA A 48 -1.40 0.09 14.64
CA ALA A 48 -2.56 -0.72 14.23
C ALA A 48 -2.70 -2.06 14.97
N LEU A 49 -1.60 -2.58 15.52
CA LEU A 49 -1.60 -3.81 16.32
C LEU A 49 -1.81 -3.52 17.82
N ALA A 50 -1.55 -2.31 18.29
CA ALA A 50 -1.72 -1.91 19.69
C ALA A 50 -3.19 -1.71 20.08
N ASP A 51 -4.05 -1.34 19.12
CA ASP A 51 -5.51 -1.18 19.29
C ASP A 51 -6.29 -2.51 19.22
N ARG A 52 -5.62 -3.65 19.42
CA ARG A 52 -6.24 -4.98 19.43
C ARG A 52 -6.54 -5.48 20.85
#